data_AF-A0A920SM52-F1
#
_entry.id   AF-A0A920SM52-F1
#
_cell.length_a   1.000
_cell.length_b   1.000
_cell.length_c   1.000
_cell.angle_alpha   90.00
_cell.angle_beta   90.00
_cell.angle_gamma   90.00
#
_symmetry.space_group_name_H-M   'P 1'
#
loop_
_entity.id
_entity.type
_entity.pdbx_description
1 polymer ?
#
loop_
_entity_poly.entity_id
_entity_poly.type
_entity_poly.pdbx_seq_one_letter_code
_entity_poly.pdbx_strand_id
1 'polypeptide(L)'
;MILNAHSGFRYLVMIAGLIVIGYALYGMATGRPYDKTMRITSAVFTGLVDLTALLGIVTLFSGTFYPALTGHITPMVLAVIVAHVVSRVMKRRPEDERTYAPHLVGTLVVLGLIAMGIMAIGRPLVGS
;
A
#
# COMPACT_ATOMS: atom_id res chain seq x y z
N MET A 1 19.00 2.97 -12.49
CA MET A 1 18.68 1.59 -12.02
C MET A 1 17.70 1.60 -10.85
N ILE A 2 17.96 2.37 -9.78
CA ILE A 2 17.06 2.47 -8.60
C ILE A 2 15.69 3.08 -8.95
N LEU A 3 15.62 4.08 -9.83
CA LEU A 3 14.35 4.64 -10.34
C LEU A 3 13.46 3.57 -11.01
N ASN A 4 14.06 2.67 -11.80
CA ASN A 4 13.33 1.58 -12.45
C ASN A 4 12.87 0.53 -11.43
N ALA A 5 13.66 0.29 -10.38
CA ALA A 5 13.24 -0.56 -9.27
C ALA A 5 12.05 0.07 -8.52
N HIS A 6 12.14 1.33 -8.11
CA HIS A 6 11.03 2.05 -7.46
C HIS A 6 9.76 2.04 -8.33
N SER A 7 9.91 2.33 -9.63
CA SER A 7 8.80 2.29 -10.59
C SER A 7 8.24 0.88 -10.81
N GLY A 8 9.08 -0.16 -10.77
CA GLY A 8 8.68 -1.56 -10.93
C GLY A 8 7.95 -2.11 -9.71
N PHE A 9 8.47 -1.83 -8.50
CA PHE A 9 7.89 -2.30 -7.25
C PHE A 9 6.51 -1.69 -6.97
N ARG A 10 6.20 -0.51 -7.53
CA ARG A 10 4.84 0.05 -7.53
C ARG A 10 3.80 -0.94 -8.09
N TYR A 11 4.12 -1.64 -9.16
CA TYR A 11 3.21 -2.63 -9.76
C TYR A 11 2.98 -3.81 -8.82
N LEU A 12 4.00 -4.23 -8.07
CA LEU A 12 3.86 -5.26 -7.03
C LEU A 12 2.95 -4.81 -5.90
N VAL A 13 3.05 -3.53 -5.47
CA VAL A 13 2.14 -2.96 -4.47
C VAL A 13 0.70 -2.97 -4.98
N MET A 14 0.46 -2.59 -6.24
CA MET A 14 -0.89 -2.62 -6.81
C MET A 14 -1.45 -4.04 -6.85
N ILE A 15 -0.66 -5.03 -7.32
CA ILE A 15 -1.09 -6.43 -7.37
C ILE A 15 -1.38 -6.96 -5.97
N ALA A 16 -0.48 -6.73 -5.01
CA ALA A 16 -0.68 -7.14 -3.62
C ALA A 16 -1.93 -6.48 -3.00
N GLY A 17 -2.18 -5.20 -3.33
CA GLY A 17 -3.38 -4.49 -2.91
C GLY A 17 -4.67 -5.13 -3.47
N LEU A 18 -4.67 -5.52 -4.75
CA LEU A 18 -5.79 -6.23 -5.35
C LEU A 18 -6.03 -7.60 -4.69
N ILE A 19 -4.97 -8.32 -4.34
CA ILE A 19 -5.09 -9.61 -3.62
C ILE A 19 -5.70 -9.38 -2.23
N VAL A 20 -5.26 -8.36 -1.50
CA VAL A 20 -5.83 -8.00 -0.19
C VAL A 20 -7.32 -7.66 -0.31
N ILE A 21 -7.68 -6.83 -1.29
CA ILE A 21 -9.07 -6.43 -1.55
C ILE A 21 -9.92 -7.65 -1.89
N GLY A 22 -9.48 -8.47 -2.85
CA GLY A 22 -10.21 -9.65 -3.29
C GLY A 22 -10.42 -10.65 -2.15
N TYR A 23 -9.37 -10.91 -1.37
CA TYR A 23 -9.45 -11.83 -0.24
C TYR A 23 -10.34 -11.29 0.89
N ALA A 24 -10.26 -10.00 1.20
CA ALA A 24 -11.11 -9.37 2.19
C ALA A 24 -12.59 -9.41 1.79
N LEU A 25 -12.90 -9.06 0.54
CA LEU A 25 -14.25 -9.16 -0.02
C LEU A 25 -14.79 -10.59 0.03
N TYR A 26 -13.96 -11.57 -0.36
CA TYR A 26 -14.33 -12.98 -0.29
C TYR A 26 -14.63 -13.44 1.16
N GLY A 27 -13.76 -13.08 2.12
CA GLY A 27 -13.96 -13.41 3.53
C GLY A 27 -15.25 -12.82 4.08
N MET A 28 -15.57 -11.57 3.73
CA MET A 28 -16.82 -10.91 4.14
C MET A 28 -18.05 -11.53 3.47
N ALA A 29 -18.00 -11.77 2.15
CA ALA A 29 -19.13 -12.33 1.40
C ALA A 29 -19.47 -13.77 1.82
N THR A 30 -18.48 -14.52 2.30
CA THR A 30 -18.67 -15.90 2.77
C THR A 30 -18.87 -16.03 4.28
N GLY A 31 -18.83 -14.91 5.03
CA GLY A 31 -18.98 -14.92 6.49
C GLY A 31 -17.89 -15.71 7.23
N ARG A 32 -16.72 -15.87 6.61
CA ARG A 32 -15.63 -16.68 7.18
C ARG A 32 -15.00 -15.99 8.40
N PRO A 33 -14.56 -16.75 9.41
CA PRO A 33 -13.78 -16.19 10.50
C PRO A 33 -12.45 -15.65 9.98
N TYR A 34 -11.96 -14.58 10.59
CA TYR A 34 -10.67 -13.98 10.24
C TYR A 34 -9.54 -14.99 10.41
N ASP A 35 -8.74 -15.16 9.36
CA ASP A 35 -7.77 -16.24 9.29
C ASP A 35 -6.32 -15.74 9.11
N LYS A 36 -5.39 -16.70 9.14
CA LYS A 36 -3.96 -16.43 8.97
C LYS A 36 -3.63 -15.89 7.59
N THR A 37 -4.38 -16.28 6.54
CA THR A 37 -4.14 -15.85 5.16
C THR A 37 -4.31 -14.35 5.03
N MET A 38 -5.42 -13.79 5.55
CA MET A 38 -5.66 -12.35 5.56
C MET A 38 -4.53 -11.59 6.25
N ARG A 39 -4.07 -12.11 7.40
CA ARG A 39 -2.98 -11.52 8.18
C ARG A 39 -1.67 -11.50 7.40
N ILE A 40 -1.31 -12.60 6.72
CA ILE A 40 -0.08 -12.69 5.93
C ILE A 40 -0.16 -11.76 4.72
N THR A 41 -1.23 -11.82 3.95
CA THR A 41 -1.37 -11.00 2.73
C THR A 41 -1.33 -9.51 3.06
N SER A 42 -1.98 -9.07 4.14
CA SER A 42 -1.91 -7.68 4.61
C SER A 42 -0.51 -7.27 5.08
N ALA A 43 0.21 -8.16 5.76
CA ALA A 43 1.60 -7.92 6.17
C ALA A 43 2.54 -7.81 4.96
N VAL A 44 2.39 -8.69 3.96
CA VAL A 44 3.14 -8.63 2.70
C VAL A 44 2.86 -7.33 1.96
N PHE A 45 1.60 -6.93 1.85
CA PHE A 45 1.22 -5.65 1.25
C PHE A 45 1.88 -4.47 1.98
N THR A 46 1.82 -4.42 3.31
CA THR A 46 2.47 -3.36 4.10
C THR A 46 3.98 -3.34 3.86
N GLY A 47 4.64 -4.50 3.88
CA GLY A 47 6.09 -4.59 3.62
C GLY A 47 6.48 -4.16 2.20
N LEU A 48 5.63 -4.40 1.19
CA LEU A 48 5.86 -3.91 -0.17
C LEU A 48 5.70 -2.38 -0.25
N VAL A 49 4.71 -1.81 0.45
CA VAL A 49 4.57 -0.35 0.58
C VAL A 49 5.82 0.24 1.23
N ASP A 50 6.37 -0.39 2.27
CA ASP A 50 7.59 0.08 2.93
C ASP A 50 8.82 0.00 2.02
N LEU A 51 8.95 -1.10 1.27
CA LEU A 51 10.04 -1.27 0.33
C LEU A 51 9.98 -0.22 -0.79
N THR A 52 8.79 0.07 -1.32
CA THR A 52 8.64 1.16 -2.29
C THR A 52 8.99 2.51 -1.67
N ALA A 53 8.53 2.82 -0.46
CA ALA A 53 8.88 4.05 0.24
C ALA A 53 10.39 4.18 0.47
N LEU A 54 11.06 3.10 0.89
CA LEU A 54 12.51 3.08 1.09
C LEU A 54 13.27 3.35 -0.22
N LEU A 55 12.87 2.70 -1.32
CA LEU A 55 13.44 2.97 -2.64
C LEU A 55 13.20 4.41 -3.08
N GLY A 56 12.05 4.98 -2.72
CA GLY A 56 11.73 6.39 -2.97
C GLY A 56 12.67 7.31 -2.20
N ILE A 57 12.89 7.05 -0.92
CA ILE A 57 13.84 7.79 -0.08
C ILE A 57 15.25 7.73 -0.65
N VAL A 58 15.75 6.55 -1.03
CA VAL A 58 17.07 6.38 -1.67
C VAL A 58 17.15 7.18 -2.98
N THR A 59 16.06 7.23 -3.75
CA THR A 59 15.97 8.02 -4.96
C THR A 59 16.07 9.52 -4.68
N LEU A 60 15.45 10.01 -3.60
CA LEU A 60 15.52 11.43 -3.20
C LEU A 60 16.94 11.87 -2.88
N PHE A 61 17.73 11.02 -2.21
CA PHE A 61 19.14 11.30 -1.96
C PHE A 61 20.01 11.29 -3.23
N SER A 62 19.49 10.75 -4.33
CA SER A 62 20.22 10.61 -5.60
C SER A 62 19.85 11.68 -6.64
N GLY A 63 18.94 12.61 -6.34
CA GLY A 63 18.36 13.53 -7.34
C GLY A 63 18.04 14.92 -6.82
N THR A 64 17.56 15.79 -7.71
CA THR A 64 17.14 17.17 -7.40
C THR A 64 15.66 17.25 -7.04
N PHE A 65 15.35 17.99 -5.98
CA PHE A 65 13.98 18.29 -5.55
C PHE A 65 13.34 19.35 -6.46
N TYR A 66 12.08 19.13 -6.86
CA TYR A 66 11.26 20.10 -7.60
C TYR A 66 9.83 20.13 -7.04
N PRO A 67 9.03 21.20 -7.22
CA PRO A 67 7.76 21.39 -6.51
C PRO A 67 6.73 20.27 -6.67
N ALA A 68 6.60 19.68 -7.86
CA ALA A 68 5.67 18.57 -8.09
C ALA A 68 6.07 17.28 -7.31
N LEU A 69 7.34 17.17 -6.93
CA LEU A 69 7.84 16.06 -6.11
C LEU A 69 7.24 16.07 -4.71
N THR A 70 6.93 17.23 -4.14
CA THR A 70 6.22 17.32 -2.86
C THR A 70 4.83 16.71 -2.95
N GLY A 71 4.10 16.99 -4.05
CA GLY A 71 2.79 16.39 -4.33
C GLY A 71 2.84 14.87 -4.52
N HIS A 72 3.99 14.32 -4.87
CA HIS A 72 4.22 12.87 -4.93
C HIS A 72 4.58 12.26 -3.57
N ILE A 73 5.53 12.85 -2.85
CA ILE A 73 6.05 12.29 -1.60
C ILE A 73 4.98 12.30 -0.50
N THR A 74 4.23 13.39 -0.35
CA THR A 74 3.23 13.53 0.72
C THR A 74 2.22 12.38 0.76
N PRO A 75 1.51 12.04 -0.33
CA PRO A 75 0.58 10.92 -0.31
C PRO A 75 1.28 9.56 -0.15
N MET A 76 2.54 9.40 -0.59
CA MET A 76 3.30 8.15 -0.36
C MET A 76 3.60 7.94 1.13
N VAL A 77 3.96 9.00 1.86
CA VAL A 77 4.16 8.93 3.31
C VAL A 77 2.84 8.61 4.03
N LEU A 78 1.74 9.24 3.62
CA LEU A 78 0.41 8.92 4.17
C LEU A 78 0.02 7.45 3.89
N ALA A 79 0.35 6.92 2.71
CA ALA A 79 0.09 5.53 2.35
C ALA A 79 0.82 4.56 3.28
N VAL A 80 2.11 4.82 3.59
CA VAL A 80 2.88 4.05 4.58
C VAL A 80 2.23 4.07 5.95
N ILE A 81 1.79 5.25 6.40
CA ILE A 81 1.14 5.42 7.71
C ILE A 81 -0.15 4.61 7.76
N VAL A 82 -1.03 4.73 6.76
CA VAL A 82 -2.31 4.01 6.73
C VAL A 82 -2.10 2.50 6.72
N ALA A 83 -1.18 1.99 5.87
CA ALA A 83 -0.87 0.56 5.81
C ALA A 83 -0.42 0.03 7.19
N HIS A 84 0.45 0.77 7.87
CA HIS A 84 0.92 0.43 9.21
C HIS A 84 -0.16 0.51 10.28
N VAL A 85 -1.00 1.54 10.27
CA VAL A 85 -2.09 1.72 11.23
C VAL A 85 -3.05 0.52 11.15
N VAL A 86 -3.50 0.17 9.94
CA VAL A 86 -4.42 -0.94 9.73
C VAL A 86 -3.80 -2.27 10.19
N SER A 87 -2.56 -2.54 9.77
CA SER A 87 -1.83 -3.76 10.15
C SER A 87 -1.64 -3.86 11.66
N ARG A 88 -1.21 -2.76 12.31
CA ARG A 88 -0.93 -2.72 13.76
C ARG A 88 -2.20 -2.82 14.59
N VAL A 89 -3.27 -2.13 14.21
CA VAL A 89 -4.56 -2.18 14.91
C VAL A 89 -5.13 -3.60 14.84
N MET A 90 -5.16 -4.21 13.65
CA MET A 90 -5.68 -5.59 13.49
C MET A 90 -4.83 -6.63 14.21
N LYS A 91 -3.49 -6.48 14.21
CA LYS A 91 -2.59 -7.37 14.96
C LYS A 91 -2.80 -7.29 16.47
N ARG A 92 -3.20 -6.13 16.99
CA ARG A 92 -3.42 -5.90 18.44
C ARG A 92 -4.78 -6.37 18.94
N ARG A 93 -5.76 -6.60 18.05
CA ARG A 93 -7.07 -7.11 18.45
C ARG A 93 -7.00 -8.58 18.88
N PRO A 94 -7.82 -8.98 19.88
CA PRO A 94 -8.18 -10.38 20.14
C PRO A 94 -8.60 -11.10 18.87
N GLU A 95 -8.36 -12.41 18.77
CA GLU A 95 -8.56 -13.14 17.50
C GLU A 95 -10.02 -13.16 17.04
N ASP A 96 -10.96 -13.17 17.97
CA ASP A 96 -12.40 -13.12 17.79
C ASP A 96 -12.93 -11.75 17.33
N GLU A 97 -12.22 -10.67 17.62
CA GLU A 97 -12.59 -9.30 17.22
C GLU A 97 -11.97 -8.86 15.87
N ARG A 98 -11.15 -9.72 15.25
CA ARG A 98 -10.50 -9.40 13.97
C ARG A 98 -11.51 -9.53 12.83
N THR A 99 -11.47 -8.54 11.92
CA THR A 99 -12.39 -8.46 10.79
C THR A 99 -11.65 -8.11 9.51
N TYR A 100 -12.30 -8.40 8.38
CA TYR A 100 -11.75 -8.14 7.04
C TYR A 100 -11.93 -6.68 6.59
N ALA A 101 -12.98 -5.99 7.06
CA ALA A 101 -13.34 -4.65 6.59
C ALA A 101 -12.23 -3.59 6.74
N PRO A 102 -11.47 -3.52 7.84
CA PRO A 102 -10.38 -2.55 7.98
C PRO A 102 -9.26 -2.75 6.95
N HIS A 103 -9.00 -4.00 6.54
CA HIS A 103 -8.02 -4.27 5.48
C HIS A 103 -8.54 -3.84 4.12
N LEU A 104 -9.82 -4.07 3.81
CA LEU A 104 -10.42 -3.60 2.57
C LEU A 104 -10.34 -2.07 2.46
N VAL A 105 -10.90 -1.37 3.45
CA VAL A 105 -10.96 0.11 3.44
C VAL A 105 -9.56 0.70 3.49
N GLY A 106 -8.70 0.17 4.36
CA GLY A 106 -7.30 0.58 4.48
C GLY A 106 -6.54 0.45 3.17
N THR A 107 -6.63 -0.69 2.50
CA THR A 107 -5.95 -0.93 1.22
C THR A 107 -6.50 -0.03 0.12
N LEU A 108 -7.81 0.21 0.04
CA LEU A 108 -8.38 1.16 -0.92
C LEU A 108 -7.83 2.58 -0.71
N VAL A 109 -7.74 3.04 0.54
CA VAL A 109 -7.16 4.34 0.88
C VAL A 109 -5.68 4.40 0.48
N VAL A 110 -4.90 3.35 0.78
CA VAL A 110 -3.48 3.27 0.39
C VAL A 110 -3.31 3.33 -1.13
N LEU A 111 -4.09 2.55 -1.88
CA LEU A 111 -4.02 2.57 -3.34
C LEU A 111 -4.45 3.92 -3.92
N GLY A 112 -5.47 4.56 -3.35
CA GLY A 112 -5.90 5.91 -3.72
C GLY A 112 -4.82 6.96 -3.49
N LEU A 113 -4.15 6.92 -2.32
CA LEU A 113 -3.01 7.79 -2.01
C LEU A 113 -1.86 7.57 -3.00
N ILE A 114 -1.48 6.33 -3.26
CA ILE A 114 -0.45 5.99 -4.24
C ILE A 114 -0.82 6.56 -5.62
N ALA A 115 -2.07 6.36 -6.06
CA ALA A 115 -2.57 6.89 -7.34
C ALA A 115 -2.45 8.42 -7.42
N MET A 116 -2.89 9.13 -6.38
CA MET A 116 -2.77 10.59 -6.31
C MET A 116 -1.32 11.07 -6.40
N GLY A 117 -0.39 10.41 -5.70
CA GLY A 117 1.02 10.77 -5.77
C GLY A 117 1.63 10.59 -7.16
N ILE A 118 1.25 9.54 -7.89
CA ILE A 118 1.74 9.30 -9.27
C ILE A 118 1.19 10.36 -10.22
N MET A 119 -0.10 10.69 -10.10
CA MET A 119 -0.73 11.71 -10.96
C MET A 119 -0.14 13.10 -10.72
N ALA A 120 0.31 13.42 -9.50
CA ALA A 120 0.95 14.69 -9.16
C ALA A 120 2.26 14.96 -9.95
N ILE A 121 2.93 13.92 -10.43
CA ILE A 121 4.14 14.01 -11.28
C ILE A 121 3.83 13.77 -12.77
N GLY A 122 2.55 13.77 -13.16
CA GLY A 122 2.12 13.64 -14.55
C GLY A 122 2.39 12.27 -15.16
N ARG A 123 2.54 11.21 -14.35
CA ARG A 123 2.82 9.85 -14.82
C ARG A 123 1.53 9.02 -14.92
N PRO A 124 1.42 8.11 -15.90
CA PRO A 124 0.29 7.19 -16.00
C PRO A 124 0.30 6.13 -14.88
N LEU A 125 -0.89 5.70 -14.46
CA LEU A 125 -1.05 4.64 -13.44
C LEU A 125 -0.71 3.24 -13.98
N VAL A 126 -0.78 3.02 -15.29
CA VAL A 126 -0.41 1.78 -15.98
C VAL A 126 0.19 2.15 -17.33
N GLY A 127 1.29 1.52 -17.73
CA GLY A 127 2.04 1.87 -18.94
C GLY A 127 3.20 2.83 -18.67
N SER A 128 4.15 2.92 -19.61
CA SER A 128 5.36 3.75 -19.54
C SER A 128 5.23 5.04 -20.34
#